data_AF-A0A0U5G6A2-F1
#
_entry.id   AF-A0A0U5G6A2-F1
#
_cell.length_a   1.000
_cell.length_b   1.000
_cell.length_c   1.000
_cell.angle_alpha   90.00
_cell.angle_beta   90.00
_cell.angle_gamma   90.00
#
_symmetry.space_group_name_H-M   'P 1'
#
loop_
_entity.id
_entity.type
_entity.pdbx_description
1 polymer ?
#
loop_
_entity_poly.entity_id
_entity_poly.type
_entity_poly.pdbx_seq_one_letter_code
_entity_poly.pdbx_strand_id
1 'polypeptide(L)'
;MFVHEPRTAGDWLNFAQLAATWVMFLILFILTLTYHPSRREKRDHVIIYILYLLITLVPLFLDFIGLTPYFATPEWPETDLREGWAFIHGLFLNALMPACAFLALFPQMAQVWKHIGDPAGYPGLSVLGLAVQACVFGTLAVSWAWRISYSDGDYGKGEIPWFWNYGWPAVETGIIAGVQAFLVLVAWWRGWVERSERRKGLDVSEEASRSDGREREPLLPQ
;
A
#
# COMPACT_ATOMS: atom_id res chain seq x y z
N MET A 1 -21.04 -8.55 1.97
CA MET A 1 -19.88 -9.30 2.53
C MET A 1 -20.23 -10.74 2.87
N PHE A 2 -21.43 -11.00 3.39
CA PHE A 2 -22.00 -12.34 3.38
C PHE A 2 -22.71 -12.52 2.05
N VAL A 3 -22.27 -13.49 1.26
CA VAL A 3 -22.83 -13.79 -0.07
C VAL A 3 -23.69 -15.05 0.00
N HIS A 4 -23.41 -15.93 0.97
CA HIS A 4 -24.07 -17.21 1.10
C HIS A 4 -24.99 -17.26 2.32
N GLU A 5 -26.18 -17.83 2.14
CA GLU A 5 -27.02 -18.32 3.23
C GLU A 5 -27.16 -19.85 3.13
N PRO A 6 -26.70 -20.64 4.12
CA PRO A 6 -26.05 -20.23 5.36
C PRO A 6 -24.63 -19.69 5.15
N ARG A 7 -24.19 -18.81 6.06
CA ARG A 7 -22.87 -18.14 6.01
C ARG A 7 -21.75 -19.17 5.96
N THR A 8 -20.97 -19.14 4.89
CA THR A 8 -19.85 -20.06 4.72
C THR A 8 -18.62 -19.59 5.51
N ALA A 9 -17.67 -20.49 5.77
CA ALA A 9 -16.37 -20.13 6.37
C ALA A 9 -15.60 -19.08 5.55
N GLY A 10 -15.80 -19.05 4.23
CA GLY A 10 -15.21 -18.05 3.33
C GLY A 10 -15.74 -16.63 3.60
N ASP A 11 -17.03 -16.48 3.87
CA ASP A 11 -17.62 -15.17 4.19
C ASP A 11 -17.06 -14.62 5.52
N TRP A 12 -16.86 -15.48 6.52
CA TRP A 12 -16.21 -15.11 7.79
C TRP A 12 -14.74 -14.75 7.64
N LEU A 13 -13.99 -15.49 6.82
CA LEU A 13 -12.59 -15.19 6.52
C LEU A 13 -12.46 -13.83 5.81
N ASN A 14 -13.34 -13.55 4.85
CA ASN A 14 -13.40 -12.25 4.20
C ASN A 14 -13.66 -11.15 5.23
N PHE A 15 -14.64 -11.31 6.12
CA PHE A 15 -14.94 -10.34 7.17
C PHE A 15 -13.77 -10.09 8.11
N ALA A 16 -13.15 -11.17 8.61
CA ALA A 16 -11.98 -11.07 9.49
C ALA A 16 -10.83 -10.33 8.81
N GLN A 17 -10.61 -10.58 7.51
CA GLN A 17 -9.57 -9.88 6.78
C GLN A 17 -9.88 -8.41 6.55
N LEU A 18 -11.11 -8.05 6.15
CA LEU A 18 -11.49 -6.65 6.01
C LEU A 18 -11.31 -5.91 7.34
N ALA A 19 -11.77 -6.51 8.44
CA ALA A 19 -11.60 -5.97 9.78
C ALA A 19 -10.12 -5.81 10.14
N ALA A 20 -9.29 -6.82 9.88
CA ALA A 20 -7.86 -6.77 10.15
C ALA A 20 -7.17 -5.67 9.33
N THR A 21 -7.43 -5.60 8.02
CA THR A 21 -6.91 -4.55 7.13
C THR A 21 -7.33 -3.17 7.61
N TRP A 22 -8.60 -2.99 7.99
CA TRP A 22 -9.12 -1.73 8.47
C TRP A 22 -8.46 -1.29 9.79
N VAL A 23 -8.32 -2.21 10.75
CA VAL A 23 -7.61 -1.96 12.01
C VAL A 23 -6.14 -1.62 11.78
N MET A 24 -5.44 -2.32 10.89
CA MET A 24 -4.05 -2.02 10.57
C MET A 24 -3.88 -0.64 9.94
N PHE A 25 -4.75 -0.26 9.00
CA PHE A 25 -4.72 1.09 8.42
C PHE A 25 -5.03 2.18 9.46
N LEU A 26 -5.97 1.94 10.38
CA LEU A 26 -6.25 2.85 11.50
C LEU A 26 -5.04 3.01 12.41
N ILE A 27 -4.37 1.91 12.77
CA ILE A 27 -3.16 1.95 13.59
C ILE A 27 -2.05 2.74 12.88
N LEU A 28 -1.81 2.47 11.59
CA LEU A 28 -0.82 3.22 10.79
C LEU A 28 -1.15 4.70 10.72
N PHE A 29 -2.42 5.06 10.55
CA PHE A 29 -2.89 6.43 10.54
C PHE A 29 -2.64 7.12 11.90
N ILE A 30 -3.01 6.46 13.00
CA ILE A 30 -2.78 6.96 14.36
C ILE A 30 -1.28 7.15 14.63
N LEU A 31 -0.44 6.18 14.26
CA LEU A 31 1.01 6.27 14.41
C LEU A 31 1.57 7.43 13.57
N THR A 32 1.13 7.56 12.32
CA THR A 32 1.53 8.67 11.44
C THR A 32 1.21 10.01 12.08
N LEU A 33 -0.01 10.18 12.60
CA LEU A 33 -0.41 11.40 13.31
C LEU A 33 0.37 11.62 14.61
N THR A 34 0.65 10.56 15.36
CA THR A 34 1.35 10.65 16.65
C THR A 34 2.77 11.14 16.45
N TYR A 35 3.48 10.54 15.50
CA TYR A 35 4.89 10.82 15.23
C TYR A 35 5.15 11.98 14.24
N HIS A 36 4.10 12.57 13.65
CA HIS A 36 4.27 13.72 12.78
C HIS A 36 4.80 14.94 13.58
N PRO A 37 5.81 15.69 13.10
CA PRO A 37 6.42 16.80 13.87
C PRO A 37 5.55 18.07 13.87
N SER A 38 4.77 18.33 12.81
CA SER A 38 3.97 19.56 12.65
C SER A 38 2.53 19.35 13.13
N ARG A 39 2.10 20.12 14.16
CA ARG A 39 0.73 20.09 14.70
C ARG A 39 -0.33 20.58 13.71
N ARG A 40 0.02 21.54 12.84
CA ARG A 40 -0.90 22.10 11.83
C ARG A 40 -1.22 21.04 10.77
N GLU A 41 -0.20 20.38 10.24
CA GLU A 41 -0.37 19.32 9.25
C GLU A 41 -1.12 18.11 9.83
N LYS A 42 -0.92 17.75 11.11
CA LYS A 42 -1.73 16.71 11.77
C LYS A 42 -3.23 17.01 11.68
N ARG A 43 -3.62 18.25 11.96
CA ARG A 43 -5.02 18.68 11.91
C ARG A 43 -5.58 18.53 10.51
N ASP A 44 -4.82 18.94 9.50
CA ASP A 44 -5.27 18.88 8.11
C ASP A 44 -5.46 17.41 7.65
N HIS A 45 -4.57 16.49 8.04
CA HIS A 45 -4.73 15.05 7.78
C HIS A 45 -5.94 14.44 8.49
N VAL A 46 -6.19 14.83 9.75
CA VAL A 46 -7.39 14.41 10.50
C VAL A 46 -8.66 14.90 9.81
N ILE A 47 -8.69 16.17 9.37
CA ILE A 47 -9.84 16.73 8.65
C ILE A 47 -10.09 15.97 7.35
N ILE A 48 -9.05 15.74 6.54
CA ILE A 48 -9.17 14.97 5.29
C ILE A 48 -9.71 13.56 5.57
N TYR A 49 -9.20 12.89 6.61
CA TYR A 49 -9.66 11.56 6.97
C TYR A 49 -11.11 11.55 7.48
N ILE A 50 -11.51 12.51 8.30
CA ILE A 50 -12.90 12.67 8.75
C ILE A 50 -13.81 12.95 7.55
N LEU A 51 -13.41 13.82 6.63
CA LEU A 51 -14.18 14.09 5.41
C LEU A 51 -14.32 12.84 4.55
N TYR A 52 -13.23 12.09 4.36
CA TYR A 52 -13.26 10.80 3.67
C TYR A 52 -14.23 9.83 4.34
N LEU A 53 -14.15 9.65 5.67
CA LEU A 53 -15.06 8.77 6.40
C LEU A 53 -16.52 9.24 6.32
N LEU A 54 -16.77 10.55 6.40
CA LEU A 54 -18.12 11.08 6.28
C LEU A 54 -18.69 10.81 4.89
N ILE A 55 -17.91 11.09 3.85
CA ILE A 55 -18.26 10.79 2.47
C ILE A 55 -18.55 9.28 2.37
N THR A 56 -17.65 8.40 2.80
CA THR A 56 -17.84 6.94 2.59
C THR A 56 -18.91 6.30 3.50
N LEU A 57 -19.02 6.70 4.77
CA LEU A 57 -19.86 6.02 5.77
C LEU A 57 -21.25 6.63 5.93
N VAL A 58 -21.45 7.94 5.71
CA VAL A 58 -22.77 8.55 5.89
C VAL A 58 -23.81 7.94 4.94
N PRO A 59 -23.56 7.75 3.63
CA PRO A 59 -24.51 7.10 2.74
C PRO A 59 -24.83 5.65 3.16
N LEU A 60 -23.80 4.92 3.61
CA LEU A 60 -23.96 3.55 4.10
C LEU A 60 -24.80 3.49 5.39
N PHE A 61 -24.59 4.45 6.28
CA PHE A 61 -25.32 4.56 7.54
C PHE A 61 -26.77 4.99 7.32
N LEU A 62 -27.03 5.96 6.42
CA LEU A 62 -28.37 6.38 6.03
C LEU A 62 -29.16 5.23 5.38
N ASP A 63 -28.50 4.41 4.57
CA ASP A 63 -29.10 3.21 3.99
C ASP A 63 -29.42 2.16 5.06
N PHE A 64 -28.48 1.90 5.97
CA PHE A 64 -28.66 0.95 7.08
C PHE A 64 -29.85 1.29 7.99
N ILE A 65 -30.07 2.57 8.28
CA ILE A 65 -31.16 3.03 9.16
C ILE A 65 -32.46 3.35 8.39
N GLY A 66 -32.51 3.07 7.08
CA GLY A 66 -33.69 3.30 6.25
C GLY A 66 -34.06 4.78 6.08
N LEU A 67 -33.09 5.68 6.25
CA LEU A 67 -33.23 7.14 6.05
C LEU A 67 -32.79 7.59 4.66
N THR A 68 -32.25 6.68 3.84
CA THR A 68 -32.32 6.85 2.38
C THR A 68 -33.80 6.97 2.01
N PRO A 69 -34.22 7.95 1.18
CA PRO A 69 -35.63 8.19 0.89
C PRO A 69 -36.18 7.00 0.09
N TYR A 70 -36.66 6.00 0.82
CA TYR A 70 -37.28 4.81 0.27
C TYR A 70 -38.81 4.95 0.22
N PHE A 71 -39.37 6.11 0.60
CA PHE A 71 -40.81 6.22 0.81
C PHE A 71 -41.31 7.63 0.48
N ALA A 72 -41.86 7.84 -0.73
CA ALA A 72 -43.16 8.50 -0.93
C ALA A 72 -43.51 8.96 -2.37
N THR A 73 -42.66 8.83 -3.40
CA THR A 73 -43.04 9.33 -4.75
C THR A 73 -42.57 8.43 -5.90
N PRO A 74 -43.48 7.86 -6.70
CA PRO A 74 -43.17 7.02 -7.88
C PRO A 74 -42.51 7.76 -9.07
N GLU A 75 -42.16 9.04 -8.92
CA GLU A 75 -41.75 9.93 -10.02
C GLU A 75 -40.30 10.42 -9.92
N TRP A 76 -39.56 10.01 -8.89
CA TRP A 76 -38.13 10.31 -8.79
C TRP A 76 -37.33 9.20 -9.48
N PRO A 77 -36.25 9.49 -10.23
CA PRO A 77 -35.40 8.44 -10.79
C PRO A 77 -34.66 7.75 -9.64
N GLU A 78 -35.24 6.67 -9.12
CA GLU A 78 -34.84 5.88 -7.94
C GLU A 78 -33.41 5.30 -8.06
N THR A 79 -32.84 5.28 -9.26
CA THR A 79 -31.53 4.74 -9.61
C THR A 79 -30.40 5.79 -9.63
N ASP A 80 -30.67 7.06 -9.89
CA ASP A 80 -29.62 8.01 -10.33
C ASP A 80 -28.68 8.51 -9.22
N LEU A 81 -29.15 8.70 -7.98
CA LEU A 81 -28.27 9.21 -6.90
C LEU A 81 -27.44 8.10 -6.27
N ARG A 82 -27.99 6.91 -6.05
CA ARG A 82 -27.24 5.77 -5.49
C ARG A 82 -26.26 5.23 -6.53
N GLU A 83 -26.70 5.05 -7.77
CA GLU A 83 -25.82 4.64 -8.86
C GLU A 83 -24.84 5.75 -9.22
N GLY A 84 -25.28 7.02 -9.25
CA GLY A 84 -24.39 8.17 -9.44
C GLY A 84 -23.36 8.32 -8.33
N TRP A 85 -23.73 8.07 -7.08
CA TRP A 85 -22.82 8.04 -5.95
C TRP A 85 -21.84 6.88 -6.03
N ALA A 86 -22.32 5.67 -6.29
CA ALA A 86 -21.50 4.47 -6.47
C ALA A 86 -20.58 4.62 -7.70
N PHE A 87 -21.04 5.30 -8.75
CA PHE A 87 -20.27 5.63 -9.94
C PHE A 87 -19.21 6.68 -9.65
N ILE A 88 -19.53 7.77 -8.94
CA ILE A 88 -18.55 8.77 -8.52
C ILE A 88 -17.51 8.14 -7.58
N HIS A 89 -17.95 7.34 -6.61
CA HIS A 89 -17.05 6.60 -5.72
C HIS A 89 -16.19 5.60 -6.49
N GLY A 90 -16.82 4.81 -7.34
CA GLY A 90 -16.15 3.79 -8.14
C GLY A 90 -15.19 4.36 -9.17
N LEU A 91 -15.50 5.52 -9.75
CA LEU A 91 -14.64 6.17 -10.75
C LEU A 91 -13.54 7.00 -10.08
N PHE A 92 -13.89 7.84 -9.11
CA PHE A 92 -12.91 8.72 -8.48
C PHE A 92 -12.10 8.01 -7.42
N LEU A 93 -12.71 7.35 -6.42
CA LEU A 93 -11.93 6.74 -5.33
C LEU A 93 -11.12 5.54 -5.82
N ASN A 94 -11.70 4.67 -6.65
CA ASN A 94 -10.95 3.50 -7.12
C ASN A 94 -9.81 3.88 -8.07
N ALA A 95 -9.88 5.02 -8.79
CA ALA A 95 -8.75 5.51 -9.58
C ALA A 95 -7.77 6.34 -8.74
N LEU A 96 -8.28 7.15 -7.80
CA LEU A 96 -7.49 8.05 -6.97
C LEU A 96 -6.61 7.29 -6.00
N MET A 97 -7.14 6.27 -5.31
CA MET A 97 -6.38 5.55 -4.29
C MET A 97 -5.14 4.84 -4.86
N PRO A 98 -5.23 4.07 -5.97
CA PRO A 98 -4.05 3.49 -6.59
C PRO A 98 -3.13 4.53 -7.21
N ALA A 99 -3.67 5.65 -7.74
CA ALA A 99 -2.84 6.75 -8.21
C ALA A 99 -2.02 7.37 -7.06
N CYS A 100 -2.64 7.63 -5.91
CA CYS A 100 -1.95 8.10 -4.71
C CYS A 100 -0.90 7.07 -4.23
N ALA A 101 -1.23 5.78 -4.21
CA ALA A 101 -0.30 4.72 -3.84
C ALA A 101 0.91 4.67 -4.79
N PHE A 102 0.68 4.81 -6.08
CA PHE A 102 1.74 4.89 -7.09
C PHE A 102 2.58 6.16 -6.92
N LEU A 103 1.94 7.33 -6.78
CA LEU A 103 2.64 8.61 -6.58
C LEU A 103 3.44 8.64 -5.27
N ALA A 104 3.03 7.87 -4.25
CA ALA A 104 3.78 7.72 -3.02
C ALA A 104 5.14 7.02 -3.21
N LEU A 105 5.36 6.37 -4.36
CA LEU A 105 6.66 5.81 -4.74
C LEU A 105 7.76 6.87 -4.72
N PHE A 106 7.50 8.08 -5.24
CA PHE A 106 8.54 9.12 -5.37
C PHE A 106 9.08 9.60 -4.01
N PRO A 107 8.26 10.03 -3.04
CA PRO A 107 8.75 10.41 -1.73
C PRO A 107 9.35 9.24 -0.95
N GLN A 108 8.78 8.02 -1.06
CA GLN A 108 9.34 6.83 -0.42
C GLN A 108 10.71 6.47 -0.99
N MET A 109 10.86 6.52 -2.32
CA MET A 109 12.14 6.30 -2.99
C MET A 109 13.15 7.38 -2.59
N ALA A 110 12.76 8.65 -2.52
CA ALA A 110 13.65 9.71 -2.03
C ALA A 110 14.13 9.47 -0.59
N GLN A 111 13.28 8.91 0.29
CA GLN A 111 13.68 8.53 1.64
C GLN A 111 14.67 7.36 1.65
N VAL A 112 14.41 6.32 0.87
CA VAL A 112 15.32 5.17 0.66
C VAL A 112 16.69 5.66 0.18
N TRP A 113 16.70 6.57 -0.78
CA TRP A 113 17.94 7.12 -1.34
C TRP A 113 18.76 7.94 -0.34
N LYS A 114 18.10 8.63 0.58
CA LYS A 114 18.77 9.50 1.57
C LYS A 114 19.34 8.75 2.77
N HIS A 115 18.79 7.58 3.12
CA HIS A 115 19.09 6.90 4.40
C HIS A 115 19.77 5.54 4.25
N ILE A 116 19.93 5.02 3.02
CA ILE A 116 20.79 3.85 2.79
C ILE A 116 22.25 4.29 2.99
N GLY A 117 22.89 3.75 4.03
CA GLY A 117 24.30 3.98 4.34
C GLY A 117 24.56 4.60 5.72
N ASP A 118 23.54 5.15 6.37
CA ASP A 118 23.65 5.70 7.74
C ASP A 118 23.22 4.64 8.77
N PRO A 119 24.15 4.09 9.58
CA PRO A 119 23.81 3.12 10.63
C PRO A 119 23.04 3.73 11.80
N ALA A 120 23.08 5.06 11.95
CA ALA A 120 22.47 5.81 13.06
C ALA A 120 21.17 6.53 12.68
N GLY A 121 20.94 6.74 11.37
CA GLY A 121 19.74 7.36 10.84
C GLY A 121 18.59 6.37 10.80
N TYR A 122 17.77 6.34 11.86
CA TYR A 122 16.53 5.56 11.94
C TYR A 122 15.77 5.62 10.61
N PRO A 123 15.71 4.52 9.84
CA PRO A 123 15.08 4.55 8.54
C PRO A 123 13.58 4.58 8.80
N GLY A 124 12.92 5.67 8.40
CA GLY A 124 11.46 5.71 8.33
C GLY A 124 10.87 4.59 7.45
N LEU A 125 11.72 3.86 6.71
CA LEU A 125 11.36 2.78 5.80
C LEU A 125 12.18 1.51 6.08
N SER A 126 11.59 0.56 6.82
CA SER A 126 12.20 -0.76 7.08
C SER A 126 12.12 -1.65 5.85
N VAL A 127 13.26 -2.10 5.30
CA VAL A 127 13.31 -3.00 4.13
C VAL A 127 12.53 -4.30 4.38
N LEU A 128 12.62 -4.84 5.60
CA LEU A 128 11.83 -6.01 6.00
C LEU A 128 10.34 -5.67 6.02
N GLY A 129 9.97 -4.49 6.52
CA GLY A 129 8.59 -4.00 6.49
C GLY A 129 8.05 -3.89 5.07
N LEU A 130 8.83 -3.31 4.15
CA LEU A 130 8.47 -3.22 2.72
C LEU A 130 8.29 -4.60 2.09
N ALA A 131 9.19 -5.54 2.37
CA ALA A 131 9.11 -6.91 1.86
C ALA A 131 7.86 -7.63 2.37
N VAL A 132 7.57 -7.53 3.67
CA VAL A 132 6.35 -8.09 4.26
C VAL A 132 5.11 -7.46 3.63
N GLN A 133 5.07 -6.13 3.49
CA GLN A 133 3.95 -5.44 2.83
C GLN A 133 3.78 -5.91 1.38
N ALA A 134 4.86 -6.02 0.60
CA ALA A 134 4.81 -6.52 -0.77
C ALA A 134 4.22 -7.93 -0.85
N CYS A 135 4.66 -8.85 0.02
CA CYS A 135 4.13 -10.21 0.07
C CYS A 135 2.65 -10.25 0.48
N VAL A 136 2.27 -9.50 1.52
CA VAL A 136 0.89 -9.45 2.01
C VAL A 136 -0.03 -8.87 0.94
N PHE A 137 0.28 -7.68 0.41
CA PHE A 137 -0.55 -7.04 -0.61
C PHE A 137 -0.57 -7.83 -1.93
N GLY A 138 0.53 -8.47 -2.32
CA GLY A 138 0.57 -9.34 -3.49
C GLY A 138 -0.33 -10.57 -3.33
N THR A 139 -0.28 -11.20 -2.16
CA THR A 139 -1.18 -12.32 -1.82
C THR A 139 -2.64 -11.87 -1.82
N LEU A 140 -2.92 -10.68 -1.28
CA LEU A 140 -4.26 -10.09 -1.29
C LEU A 140 -4.76 -9.86 -2.72
N ALA A 141 -3.95 -9.25 -3.57
CA ALA A 141 -4.28 -8.97 -4.97
C ALA A 141 -4.67 -10.24 -5.73
N VAL A 142 -3.85 -11.28 -5.58
CA VAL A 142 -4.10 -12.59 -6.21
C VAL A 142 -5.35 -13.26 -5.62
N SER A 143 -5.55 -13.17 -4.30
CA SER A 143 -6.69 -13.79 -3.65
C SER A 143 -8.05 -13.18 -4.01
N TRP A 144 -8.09 -11.93 -4.49
CA TRP A 144 -9.34 -11.27 -4.92
C TRP A 144 -9.98 -11.98 -6.11
N ALA A 145 -9.19 -12.59 -7.01
CA ALA A 145 -9.70 -13.33 -8.15
C ALA A 145 -10.62 -14.50 -7.77
N TRP A 146 -10.44 -15.10 -6.59
CA TRP A 146 -11.21 -16.26 -6.13
C TRP A 146 -12.27 -15.95 -5.07
N ARG A 147 -12.39 -14.70 -4.61
CA ARG A 147 -13.26 -14.34 -3.47
C ARG A 147 -14.67 -13.94 -3.85
N ILE A 148 -14.88 -13.51 -5.09
CA ILE A 148 -16.17 -13.03 -5.55
C ILE A 148 -16.90 -14.21 -6.19
N SER A 149 -17.89 -14.74 -5.48
CA SER A 149 -18.81 -15.75 -6.02
C SER A 149 -19.95 -15.04 -6.76
N TYR A 150 -20.25 -15.48 -7.98
CA TYR A 150 -21.31 -14.91 -8.80
C TYR A 150 -22.69 -15.34 -8.28
N SER A 151 -23.62 -14.40 -8.17
CA SER A 151 -25.03 -14.72 -8.39
C SER A 151 -25.21 -14.67 -9.91
N ASP A 152 -25.73 -15.75 -10.51
CA ASP A 152 -25.90 -15.89 -11.97
C ASP A 152 -26.87 -14.85 -12.59
N GLY A 153 -27.44 -13.94 -11.79
CA GLY A 153 -28.59 -13.10 -12.16
C GLY A 153 -28.29 -11.72 -12.74
N ASP A 154 -27.44 -10.88 -12.13
CA ASP A 154 -27.65 -9.43 -12.27
C ASP A 154 -26.64 -8.62 -13.09
N TYR A 155 -25.41 -9.10 -13.35
CA TYR A 155 -24.40 -8.27 -14.02
C TYR A 155 -23.53 -9.08 -14.98
N GLY A 156 -24.01 -9.27 -16.21
CA GLY A 156 -23.26 -9.63 -17.42
C GLY A 156 -22.10 -10.62 -17.28
N LYS A 157 -22.26 -11.83 -17.80
CA LYS A 157 -21.16 -12.81 -17.93
C LYS A 157 -20.02 -12.21 -18.78
N GLY A 158 -18.86 -11.94 -18.17
CA GLY A 158 -17.67 -11.44 -18.86
C GLY A 158 -16.61 -10.84 -17.92
N GLU A 159 -15.37 -10.75 -18.41
CA GLU A 159 -14.22 -10.21 -17.66
C GLU A 159 -14.33 -8.71 -17.40
N ILE A 160 -14.97 -7.96 -18.31
CA ILE A 160 -15.08 -6.49 -18.22
C ILE A 160 -16.08 -6.05 -17.13
N PRO A 161 -17.32 -6.59 -17.05
CA PRO A 161 -18.22 -6.30 -15.93
C PRO A 161 -17.63 -6.73 -14.58
N TRP A 162 -16.91 -7.86 -14.54
CA TRP A 162 -16.21 -8.28 -13.32
C TRP A 162 -15.17 -7.26 -12.88
N PHE A 163 -14.32 -6.81 -13.81
CA PHE A 163 -13.27 -5.84 -13.50
C PHE A 163 -13.85 -4.54 -12.95
N TRP A 164 -14.89 -4.02 -13.60
CA TRP A 164 -15.52 -2.76 -13.20
C TRP A 164 -16.19 -2.82 -11.84
N ASN A 165 -16.85 -3.92 -11.52
CA ASN A 165 -17.60 -4.03 -10.26
C ASN A 165 -16.73 -4.50 -9.09
N TYR A 166 -15.72 -5.34 -9.36
CA TYR A 166 -15.03 -6.07 -8.29
C TYR A 166 -13.50 -6.21 -8.48
N GLY A 167 -12.96 -5.87 -9.64
CA GLY A 167 -11.52 -5.99 -9.91
C GLY A 167 -10.67 -4.92 -9.23
N TRP A 168 -11.26 -3.78 -8.86
CA TRP A 168 -10.55 -2.63 -8.30
C TRP A 168 -9.76 -2.91 -7.01
N PRO A 169 -10.28 -3.63 -6.00
CA PRO A 169 -9.48 -4.04 -4.84
C PRO A 169 -8.24 -4.86 -5.21
N ALA A 170 -8.33 -5.70 -6.25
CA ALA A 170 -7.20 -6.49 -6.74
C ALA A 170 -6.14 -5.57 -7.38
N VAL A 171 -6.58 -4.59 -8.17
CA VAL A 171 -5.70 -3.57 -8.79
C VAL A 171 -5.01 -2.71 -7.74
N GLU A 172 -5.76 -2.20 -6.75
CA GLU A 172 -5.22 -1.35 -5.70
C GLU A 172 -4.15 -2.07 -4.88
N THR A 173 -4.48 -3.26 -4.38
CA THR A 173 -3.52 -4.08 -3.63
C THR A 173 -2.33 -4.51 -4.49
N GLY A 174 -2.54 -4.78 -5.78
CA GLY A 174 -1.47 -5.10 -6.74
C GLY A 174 -0.51 -3.93 -6.97
N ILE A 175 -1.02 -2.70 -7.12
CA ILE A 175 -0.20 -1.49 -7.27
C ILE A 175 0.62 -1.24 -6.00
N ILE A 176 -0.01 -1.35 -4.82
CA ILE A 176 0.72 -1.22 -3.55
C ILE A 176 1.82 -2.27 -3.49
N ALA A 177 1.51 -3.54 -3.76
CA ALA A 177 2.51 -4.61 -3.76
C ALA A 177 3.69 -4.33 -4.72
N GLY A 178 3.38 -3.86 -5.94
CA GLY A 178 4.38 -3.49 -6.94
C GLY A 178 5.30 -2.35 -6.48
N VAL A 179 4.73 -1.29 -5.90
CA VAL A 179 5.49 -0.17 -5.32
C VAL A 179 6.42 -0.66 -4.21
N GLN A 180 5.89 -1.46 -3.28
CA GLN A 180 6.68 -1.99 -2.16
C GLN A 180 7.80 -2.93 -2.64
N ALA A 181 7.51 -3.83 -3.58
CA ALA A 181 8.50 -4.71 -4.19
C ALA A 181 9.59 -3.93 -4.93
N PHE A 182 9.22 -2.89 -5.68
CA PHE A 182 10.18 -2.03 -6.36
C PHE A 182 11.11 -1.31 -5.38
N LEU A 183 10.58 -0.79 -4.28
CA LEU A 183 11.40 -0.15 -3.24
C LEU A 183 12.39 -1.14 -2.59
N VAL A 184 11.98 -2.39 -2.36
CA VAL A 184 12.88 -3.46 -1.90
C VAL A 184 14.00 -3.70 -2.91
N LEU A 185 13.68 -3.78 -4.21
CA LEU A 185 14.68 -3.97 -5.26
C LEU A 185 15.68 -2.81 -5.31
N VAL A 186 15.20 -1.56 -5.21
CA VAL A 186 16.06 -0.36 -5.16
C VAL A 186 16.97 -0.40 -3.93
N ALA A 187 16.42 -0.73 -2.76
CA ALA A 187 17.20 -0.81 -1.53
C ALA A 187 18.27 -1.91 -1.58
N TRP A 188 17.90 -3.08 -2.12
CA TRP A 188 18.81 -4.20 -2.29
C TRP A 188 19.92 -3.90 -3.30
N TRP A 189 19.57 -3.31 -4.45
CA TRP A 189 20.54 -2.92 -5.48
C TRP A 189 21.56 -1.92 -4.95
N ARG A 190 21.13 -0.90 -4.20
CA ARG A 190 22.06 0.05 -3.57
C ARG A 190 22.96 -0.60 -2.52
N GLY A 191 22.39 -1.42 -1.64
CA GLY A 191 23.19 -2.14 -0.65
C GLY A 191 24.20 -3.09 -1.28
N TRP A 192 23.93 -3.59 -2.49
CA TRP A 192 24.92 -4.35 -3.27
C TRP A 192 26.02 -3.45 -3.84
N VAL A 193 25.68 -2.31 -4.44
CA VAL A 193 26.66 -1.33 -4.97
C VAL A 193 27.61 -0.85 -3.88
N GLU A 194 27.10 -0.44 -2.71
CA GLU A 194 27.94 0.03 -1.60
C GLU A 194 28.90 -1.04 -1.08
N ARG A 195 28.45 -2.30 -0.99
CA ARG A 195 29.31 -3.42 -0.61
C ARG A 195 30.41 -3.67 -1.65
N SER A 196 30.10 -3.50 -2.93
CA SER A 196 31.09 -3.66 -4.01
C SER A 196 32.17 -2.57 -3.94
N GLU A 197 31.78 -1.32 -3.70
CA GLU A 197 32.72 -0.19 -3.57
C GLU A 197 33.56 -0.30 -2.29
N ARG A 198 32.98 -0.70 -1.15
CA ARG A 198 33.75 -0.97 0.08
C ARG A 198 34.79 -2.08 -0.10
N ARG A 199 34.46 -3.15 -0.84
CA ARG A 199 35.41 -4.23 -1.14
C ARG A 199 36.58 -3.72 -1.98
N LYS A 200 36.31 -2.97 -3.06
CA LYS A 200 37.36 -2.35 -3.88
C LYS A 200 38.27 -1.43 -3.05
N GLY A 201 37.69 -0.63 -2.14
CA GLY A 201 38.47 0.26 -1.26
C GLY A 201 39.37 -0.50 -0.27
N LEU A 202 38.90 -1.63 0.26
CA LEU A 202 39.70 -2.51 1.11
C LEU A 202 40.86 -3.15 0.34
N ASP A 203 40.60 -3.65 -0.87
CA ASP A 203 41.63 -4.28 -1.71
C ASP A 203 42.75 -3.28 -2.06
N VAL A 204 42.39 -2.03 -2.43
CA VAL A 204 43.35 -0.95 -2.71
C VAL A 204 44.18 -0.60 -1.46
N SER A 205 43.55 -0.55 -0.28
CA SER A 205 44.25 -0.28 0.97
C SER A 205 45.21 -1.41 1.36
N GLU A 206 44.84 -2.67 1.15
CA GLU A 206 45.72 -3.81 1.39
C GLU A 206 46.91 -3.80 0.42
N GLU A 207 46.68 -3.49 -0.85
CA GLU A 207 47.74 -3.43 -1.86
C GLU A 207 48.74 -2.29 -1.58
N ALA A 208 48.25 -1.11 -1.19
CA ALA A 208 49.09 0.01 -0.76
C ALA A 208 49.92 -0.30 0.50
N SER A 209 49.34 -1.03 1.47
CA SER A 209 50.06 -1.46 2.67
C SER A 209 51.18 -2.47 2.36
N ARG A 210 50.95 -3.37 1.39
CA ARG A 210 51.96 -4.34 0.93
C ARG A 210 53.09 -3.67 0.17
N SER A 211 52.84 -2.61 -0.60
CA SER A 211 53.91 -1.89 -1.29
C SER A 211 54.79 -1.10 -0.32
N ASP A 212 54.21 -0.36 0.65
CA ASP A 212 54.98 0.37 1.68
C ASP A 212 55.80 -0.59 2.57
N GLY A 213 55.24 -1.77 2.89
CA GLY A 213 55.97 -2.80 3.65
C GLY A 213 57.18 -3.37 2.90
N ARG A 214 57.13 -3.45 1.56
CA ARG A 214 58.20 -4.01 0.73
C ARG A 214 59.35 -3.01 0.50
N GLU A 215 59.08 -1.71 0.54
CA GLU A 215 60.12 -0.67 0.43
C GLU A 215 60.95 -0.50 1.72
N ARG A 216 60.47 -1.03 2.85
CA ARG A 216 61.14 -0.92 4.16
C ARG A 216 62.03 -2.10 4.51
N GLU A 217 62.20 -3.09 3.64
CA GLU A 217 63.21 -4.14 3.85
C GLU A 217 64.61 -3.55 3.59
N PRO A 218 65.45 -3.35 4.63
CA PRO A 218 66.81 -2.87 4.41
C PRO A 218 67.58 -3.94 3.64
N LEU A 219 68.15 -3.55 2.50
CA LEU A 219 69.09 -4.36 1.73
C LEU A 219 70.24 -4.75 2.67
N LEU A 220 70.20 -5.99 3.18
CA LEU A 220 71.27 -6.53 4.00
C LEU A 220 72.54 -6.59 3.13
N PRO A 221 73.63 -5.94 3.54
CA PRO A 221 74.90 -6.02 2.81
C PRO A 221 75.40 -7.47 2.85
N GLN A 222 75.67 -8.02 1.66
CA GLN A 222 76.34 -9.31 1.47
C GLN A 222 77.84 -9.20 1.72
#